data_AF-A0AA92P6C2-F1
#
_entry.id   AF-A0AA92P6C2-F1
#
_cell.length_a   1.000
_cell.length_b   1.000
_cell.length_c   1.000
_cell.angle_alpha   90.00
_cell.angle_beta   90.00
_cell.angle_gamma   90.00
#
_symmetry.space_group_name_H-M   'P 1'
#
loop_
_entity.id
_entity.type
_entity.pdbx_description
1 polymer ?
#
loop_
_entity_poly.entity_id
_entity_poly.type
_entity_poly.pdbx_seq_one_letter_code
_entity_poly.pdbx_strand_id
1 'polypeptide(L)'
;MKDTGCAIEPISGGCFTAIVSPDGQIIGEPLKVGEGEVIADLDFAQIDARKRLMDARGHYSRPELLSLLIDRRLASPVHERTAHPNGNGSHVVVDEERTVEVL
;
A
#
# COMPACT_ATOMS: atom_id res chain seq x y z
N MET A 1 4.29 -30.61 -8.95
CA MET A 1 3.57 -29.36 -9.27
C MET A 1 4.37 -28.57 -10.30
N LYS A 2 3.73 -28.04 -11.37
CA LYS A 2 4.35 -27.18 -12.39
C LYS A 2 3.84 -25.75 -12.16
N ASP A 3 4.49 -24.99 -11.29
CA ASP A 3 3.82 -23.90 -10.57
C ASP A 3 3.89 -22.49 -11.17
N THR A 4 4.11 -22.32 -12.48
CA THR A 4 3.71 -21.07 -13.19
C THR A 4 3.90 -21.08 -14.71
N GLY A 5 4.57 -22.07 -15.31
CA GLY A 5 4.70 -22.18 -16.77
C GLY A 5 5.43 -21.02 -17.46
N CYS A 6 6.06 -20.13 -16.69
CA CYS A 6 6.85 -19.02 -17.22
C CYS A 6 8.22 -19.52 -17.69
N ALA A 7 8.69 -19.03 -18.85
CA ALA A 7 10.00 -19.38 -19.42
C ALA A 7 11.19 -18.68 -18.75
N ILE A 8 10.95 -17.81 -17.76
CA ILE A 8 11.98 -17.00 -17.11
C ILE A 8 12.23 -17.58 -15.71
N GLU A 9 13.41 -18.17 -15.49
CA GLU A 9 13.75 -18.96 -14.30
C GLU A 9 13.50 -18.29 -12.93
N PRO A 10 13.67 -16.96 -12.71
CA PRO A 10 13.44 -16.36 -11.40
C PRO A 10 11.95 -16.22 -11.01
N ILE A 11 11.04 -16.35 -11.98
CA ILE A 11 9.59 -16.15 -11.78
C ILE A 11 8.77 -17.40 -12.08
N SER A 12 9.42 -18.53 -12.37
CA SER A 12 8.75 -19.83 -12.53
C SER A 12 8.96 -20.67 -11.27
N GLY A 13 7.85 -21.11 -10.65
CA GLY A 13 7.86 -21.93 -9.43
C GLY A 13 7.74 -21.16 -8.12
N GLY A 14 7.72 -19.82 -8.16
CA GLY A 14 7.36 -18.98 -7.02
C GLY A 14 8.22 -19.21 -5.77
N CYS A 15 9.54 -19.01 -5.86
CA CYS A 15 10.47 -18.94 -4.72
C CYS A 15 11.72 -18.16 -5.14
N PHE A 16 11.93 -16.95 -4.63
CA PHE A 16 13.19 -16.22 -4.81
C PHE A 16 13.48 -15.40 -3.55
N THR A 17 13.97 -16.07 -2.52
CA THR A 17 14.38 -15.40 -1.28
C THR A 17 15.80 -14.90 -1.45
N ALA A 18 16.02 -13.58 -1.31
CA ALA A 18 17.31 -12.95 -1.49
C ALA A 18 17.46 -11.72 -0.60
N ILE A 19 18.70 -11.37 -0.26
CA ILE A 19 19.03 -10.11 0.40
C ILE A 19 19.69 -9.21 -0.66
N VAL A 20 19.26 -7.95 -0.74
CA VAL A 20 19.76 -6.98 -1.72
C VAL A 20 20.40 -5.80 -1.01
N SER A 21 21.62 -5.45 -1.39
CA SER A 21 22.37 -4.31 -0.83
C SER A 21 21.77 -2.97 -1.28
N PRO A 22 22.11 -1.85 -0.60
CA PRO A 22 21.67 -0.51 -1.02
C PRO A 22 22.08 -0.11 -2.45
N ASP A 23 23.13 -0.75 -2.98
CA ASP A 23 23.62 -0.55 -4.35
C ASP A 23 22.92 -1.45 -5.39
N GLY A 24 21.95 -2.26 -4.95
CA GLY A 24 21.14 -3.14 -5.80
C GLY A 24 21.79 -4.49 -6.12
N GLN A 25 22.87 -4.86 -5.43
CA GLN A 25 23.53 -6.16 -5.60
C GLN A 25 22.90 -7.22 -4.70
N ILE A 26 22.76 -8.45 -5.19
CA ILE A 26 22.36 -9.59 -4.35
C ILE A 26 23.54 -9.94 -3.45
N ILE A 27 23.29 -10.03 -2.15
CA ILE A 27 24.25 -10.46 -1.13
C ILE A 27 23.77 -11.75 -0.48
N GLY A 28 24.67 -12.72 -0.31
CA GLY A 28 24.31 -14.10 0.00
C GLY A 28 23.84 -14.89 -1.23
N GLU A 29 23.73 -16.21 -1.08
CA GLU A 29 23.19 -17.08 -2.14
C GLU A 29 21.66 -17.03 -2.11
N PRO A 30 20.99 -16.62 -3.21
CA PRO A 30 19.53 -16.57 -3.26
C PRO A 30 18.93 -17.97 -3.27
N LEU A 31 17.91 -18.19 -2.45
CA LEU A 31 17.16 -19.44 -2.42
C LEU A 31 16.09 -19.44 -3.53
N LYS A 32 16.29 -20.32 -4.52
CA LYS A 32 15.45 -20.43 -5.72
C LYS A 32 14.46 -21.60 -5.67
N VAL A 33 14.72 -22.59 -4.82
CA VAL A 33 13.92 -23.81 -4.71
C VAL A 33 13.99 -24.33 -3.27
N GLY A 34 12.86 -24.84 -2.75
CA GLY A 34 12.80 -25.52 -1.45
C GLY A 34 12.78 -24.56 -0.26
N GLU A 35 12.80 -25.15 0.94
CA GLU A 35 12.87 -24.42 2.21
C GLU A 35 14.32 -24.19 2.63
N GLY A 36 14.60 -23.04 3.24
CA GLY A 36 15.95 -22.68 3.68
C GLY A 36 16.06 -21.23 4.15
N GLU A 37 17.28 -20.85 4.50
CA GLU A 37 17.62 -19.52 5.02
C GLU A 37 18.68 -18.86 4.13
N VAL A 38 18.61 -17.54 3.99
CA VAL A 38 19.64 -16.72 3.33
C VAL A 38 20.23 -15.80 4.40
N ILE A 39 21.55 -15.92 4.62
CA ILE A 39 22.27 -15.19 5.66
C ILE A 39 23.37 -14.36 4.99
N ALA A 40 23.49 -13.09 5.39
CA ALA A 40 24.53 -12.19 4.90
C ALA A 40 24.93 -11.19 6.00
N ASP A 41 26.20 -10.80 6.01
CA ASP A 41 26.68 -9.70 6.84
C ASP A 41 26.29 -8.35 6.25
N LEU A 42 25.87 -7.42 7.10
CA LEU A 42 25.40 -6.10 6.69
C LEU A 42 26.34 -5.01 7.22
N ASP A 43 26.83 -4.18 6.32
CA ASP A 43 27.46 -2.91 6.66
C ASP A 43 26.45 -1.77 6.50
N PHE A 44 25.98 -1.24 7.62
CA PHE A 44 25.01 -0.15 7.64
C PHE A 44 25.56 1.18 7.13
N ALA A 45 26.88 1.37 7.06
CA ALA A 45 27.46 2.58 6.48
C ALA A 45 27.12 2.75 4.99
N GLN A 46 26.84 1.64 4.28
CA GLN A 46 26.41 1.66 2.88
C GLN A 46 25.06 2.37 2.71
N ILE A 47 24.18 2.38 3.72
CA ILE A 47 22.90 3.09 3.67
C ILE A 47 23.13 4.59 3.57
N ASP A 48 24.02 5.13 4.42
CA ASP A 48 24.34 6.55 4.42
C ASP A 48 25.04 6.96 3.13
N ALA A 49 25.99 6.16 2.65
CA ALA A 49 26.65 6.37 1.38
C ALA A 49 25.63 6.45 0.22
N ARG A 50 24.68 5.50 0.18
CA ARG A 50 23.65 5.47 -0.87
C ARG A 50 22.68 6.65 -0.79
N LYS A 51 22.24 7.03 0.41
CA LYS A 51 21.32 8.17 0.63
C LYS A 51 21.95 9.51 0.26
N ARG A 52 23.27 9.68 0.42
CA ARG A 52 23.97 10.89 -0.07
C ARG A 52 23.80 11.06 -1.58
N LEU A 53 23.75 9.96 -2.34
CA LEU A 53 23.55 9.99 -3.79
C LEU A 53 22.06 10.09 -4.17
N MET A 54 21.17 9.41 -3.44
CA MET A 54 19.75 9.36 -3.74
C MET A 54 18.89 9.22 -2.46
N ASP A 55 18.30 10.33 -2.02
CA ASP A 55 17.35 10.38 -0.90
C ASP A 55 16.00 10.94 -1.34
N ALA A 56 15.04 10.04 -1.57
CA ALA A 56 13.69 10.36 -2.05
C ALA A 56 12.85 11.18 -1.05
N ARG A 57 13.09 11.03 0.26
CA ARG A 57 12.38 11.81 1.28
C ARG A 57 13.10 13.14 1.57
N GLY A 58 14.42 13.16 1.40
CA GLY A 58 15.24 14.35 1.62
C GLY A 58 15.32 15.25 0.39
N HIS A 59 16.53 15.43 -0.13
CA HIS A 59 16.81 16.48 -1.12
C HIS A 59 16.18 16.28 -2.50
N TYR A 60 15.77 15.05 -2.85
CA TYR A 60 15.00 14.81 -4.07
C TYR A 60 13.48 15.02 -3.86
N SER A 61 13.02 15.27 -2.64
CA SER A 61 11.61 15.55 -2.39
C SER A 61 11.20 16.88 -3.01
N ARG A 62 10.00 16.91 -3.61
CA ARG A 62 9.35 18.10 -4.18
C ARG A 62 7.97 18.26 -3.53
N PRO A 63 7.91 18.65 -2.24
CA PRO A 63 6.63 18.73 -1.50
C PRO A 63 5.63 19.70 -2.13
N GLU A 64 6.10 20.69 -2.88
CA GLU A 64 5.30 21.61 -3.66
C GLU A 64 4.66 20.99 -4.91
N LEU A 65 5.16 19.84 -5.38
CA LEU A 65 4.62 19.12 -6.54
C LEU A 65 3.77 17.91 -6.14
N LEU A 66 4.24 17.12 -5.17
CA LEU A 66 3.56 15.90 -4.73
C LEU A 66 3.68 15.75 -3.21
N SER A 67 2.54 15.52 -2.57
CA SER A 67 2.44 15.24 -1.14
C SER A 67 1.57 14.00 -0.92
N LEU A 68 1.97 13.15 0.03
CA LEU A 68 1.21 11.96 0.45
C LEU A 68 0.51 12.24 1.79
N LEU A 69 -0.82 12.17 1.81
CA LEU A 69 -1.61 12.20 3.04
C LEU A 69 -1.87 10.77 3.52
N ILE A 70 -1.58 10.51 4.80
CA ILE A 70 -1.75 9.18 5.41
C ILE A 70 -2.88 9.25 6.42
N ASP A 71 -3.96 8.51 6.16
CA ASP A 71 -4.97 8.20 7.18
C ASP A 71 -4.50 7.00 8.01
N ARG A 72 -4.31 7.23 9.31
CA ARG A 72 -3.83 6.20 10.26
C ARG A 72 -4.96 5.59 11.09
N ARG A 73 -6.22 5.93 10.82
CA ARG A 73 -7.36 5.33 11.51
C ARG A 73 -7.42 3.83 11.19
N LEU A 74 -7.83 3.02 12.17
CA LEU A 74 -8.09 1.60 11.96
C LEU A 74 -9.18 1.45 10.89
N ALA A 75 -8.86 0.76 9.79
CA ALA A 75 -9.81 0.49 8.72
C ALA A 75 -10.64 -0.76 9.06
N SER A 76 -11.96 -0.67 8.88
CA SER A 76 -12.82 -1.86 9.00
C SER A 76 -12.53 -2.82 7.85
N PRO A 77 -12.33 -4.13 8.08
CA PRO A 77 -12.17 -5.10 6.99
C PRO A 77 -13.41 -5.22 6.11
N VAL A 78 -14.59 -4.92 6.66
CA VAL A 78 -15.87 -4.96 5.96
C VAL A 78 -16.47 -3.57 5.96
N HIS A 79 -16.76 -3.06 4.76
CA HIS A 79 -17.54 -1.85 4.57
C HIS A 79 -18.85 -2.27 3.92
N GLU A 80 -19.93 -2.30 4.70
CA GLU A 80 -21.25 -2.55 4.16
C GLU A 80 -21.69 -1.32 3.37
N ARG A 81 -21.72 -1.47 2.05
CA ARG A 81 -22.18 -0.43 1.16
C ARG A 81 -23.71 -0.45 1.21
N THR A 82 -24.30 0.22 2.20
CA THR A 82 -25.75 0.44 2.20
C THR A 82 -26.13 1.06 0.87
N ALA A 83 -27.12 0.45 0.22
CA ALA A 83 -27.60 0.91 -1.08
C ALA A 83 -27.89 2.42 -1.01
N HIS A 84 -27.53 3.15 -2.05
CA HIS A 84 -27.99 4.53 -2.22
C HIS A 84 -29.50 4.55 -1.93
N PRO A 85 -30.02 5.45 -1.07
CA PRO A 85 -31.45 5.64 -1.00
C PRO A 85 -31.88 5.97 -2.42
N ASN A 86 -32.67 5.08 -3.02
CA ASN A 86 -33.31 5.37 -4.28
C ASN A 86 -34.13 6.65 -4.06
N GLY A 87 -33.64 7.77 -4.58
CA GLY A 87 -34.43 8.98 -4.66
C GLY A 87 -35.62 8.66 -5.56
N ASN A 88 -36.74 8.28 -4.96
CA ASN A 88 -38.06 8.31 -5.57
C ASN A 88 -39.13 8.19 -4.49
N GLY A 89 -39.76 9.32 -4.19
CA GLY A 89 -40.89 9.41 -3.27
C GLY A 89 -41.08 10.80 -2.71
N SER A 90 -41.15 11.83 -3.56
CA SER A 90 -41.82 13.09 -3.18
C SER A 90 -43.31 12.80 -2.97
N HIS A 91 -43.67 12.19 -1.85
CA HIS A 91 -45.04 12.24 -1.37
C HIS A 91 -45.14 13.53 -0.56
N VAL A 92 -45.59 14.59 -1.22
CA VAL A 92 -45.95 15.84 -0.56
C VAL A 92 -47.12 15.51 0.36
N VAL A 93 -46.87 15.50 1.67
CA VAL A 93 -47.93 15.64 2.66
C VAL A 93 -48.03 17.13 2.92
N VAL A 94 -49.05 17.76 2.35
CA VAL A 94 -49.47 19.10 2.73
C VAL A 94 -50.14 18.96 4.09
N ASP A 95 -49.56 19.56 5.13
CA ASP A 95 -50.27 19.82 6.38
C ASP A 95 -50.69 21.29 6.36
N GLU A 96 -51.98 21.49 6.11
CA GLU A 96 -52.66 22.77 6.18
C GLU A 96 -53.03 23.04 7.65
N GLU A 97 -52.70 24.24 8.11
CA GLU A 97 -53.18 24.86 9.36
C GLU A 97 -52.72 24.25 10.70
N ARG A 98 -51.91 25.00 11.46
CA ARG A 98 -52.47 25.93 12.47
C ARG A 98 -51.37 26.73 13.18
N THR A 99 -51.45 28.05 13.02
CA THR A 99 -50.80 29.04 13.88
C THR A 99 -51.38 28.96 15.29
N VAL A 100 -50.54 28.85 16.31
CA VAL A 100 -50.82 29.46 17.62
C VAL A 100 -49.49 29.83 18.30
N GLU A 101 -49.20 31.12 18.38
CA GLU A 101 -48.32 31.70 19.39
C GLU A 101 -48.98 31.57 20.76
N VAL A 102 -48.23 31.17 21.80
CA VAL A 102 -48.46 31.66 23.18
C VAL A 102 -47.15 31.67 23.97
N LEU A 103 -46.74 32.91 24.29
CA LEU A 103 -45.87 33.45 25.36
C LEU A 103 -44.46 32.87 25.61
#